data_AF-A0A117MDY5-F1
#
_entry.id   AF-A0A117MDY5-F1
#
_cell.length_a   1.000
_cell.length_b   1.000
_cell.length_c   1.000
_cell.angle_alpha   90.00
_cell.angle_beta   90.00
_cell.angle_gamma   90.00
#
_symmetry.space_group_name_H-M   'P 1'
#
loop_
_entity.id
_entity.type
_entity.pdbx_description
1 polymer ?
#
loop_
_entity_poly.entity_id
_entity_poly.type
_entity_poly.pdbx_seq_one_letter_code
_entity_poly.pdbx_strand_id
1 'polypeptide(L)'
;MANEKLNDYIKKCIELGKQREEITNNLLGVGWSKEDIDASFSAVEEEVLVPEVPTEEVAFKEPIDDFSNSLNNEINSIQQESNNLNEDLKQEKSSINMRRKKEVVEEERIIDDSEENNSKKIITPIIIVVIVLLVFSIAFAFIQKIGPFSSLEAEPEIVQESENVIPPEEEIIPEPEVIITWNCGEELIDERDGKSYPTVLIGDQCWMTKNLNYITGNSSCYDDDVENCEEHGLLYDWNTAITACPLGWSLPSDNDFKMLERYLGMEEEKIDVTGWREVSPNAQGTLELLNITLSGSRDVSGEFKYKGEYANLWLSDSVDDLYSARSFRAKDSNIYKGNVSGEYGYSVRCIKY
;
A
#
# COMPACT_ATOMS: atom_id res chain seq x y z
N MET A 1 9.84 -8.48 30.13
CA MET A 1 11.19 -8.69 29.58
C MET A 1 11.23 -7.78 28.37
N ALA A 2 12.05 -6.72 28.40
CA ALA A 2 12.02 -5.70 27.35
C ALA A 2 12.32 -6.34 25.99
N ASN A 3 11.54 -6.02 24.98
CA ASN A 3 11.71 -6.59 23.66
C ASN A 3 12.91 -5.89 22.98
N GLU A 4 13.99 -6.63 22.73
CA GLU A 4 15.24 -6.09 22.19
C GLU A 4 15.04 -5.36 20.85
N LYS A 5 14.15 -5.87 19.99
CA LYS A 5 13.81 -5.20 18.72
C LYS A 5 13.04 -3.90 18.94
N LEU A 6 12.18 -3.85 19.96
CA LEU A 6 11.44 -2.64 20.33
C LEU A 6 12.38 -1.59 20.94
N ASN A 7 13.35 -2.02 21.75
CA ASN A 7 14.38 -1.15 22.31
C ASN A 7 15.24 -0.52 21.20
N ASP A 8 15.71 -1.31 20.23
CA ASP A 8 16.51 -0.82 19.11
C ASP A 8 15.74 0.18 18.23
N TYR A 9 14.46 -0.09 17.99
CA TYR A 9 13.59 0.84 17.28
C TYR A 9 13.45 2.17 18.03
N ILE A 10 13.13 2.12 19.32
CA ILE A 10 12.99 3.32 20.16
C ILE A 10 14.30 4.11 20.22
N LYS A 11 15.46 3.44 20.38
CA LYS A 11 16.79 4.08 20.33
C LYS A 11 17.01 4.83 19.01
N LYS A 12 16.77 4.18 17.88
CA LYS A 12 16.91 4.78 16.54
C LYS A 12 16.01 6.00 16.37
N CYS A 13 14.77 5.93 16.84
CA CYS A 13 13.85 7.06 16.77
C CYS A 13 14.31 8.25 17.62
N ILE A 14 14.84 8.00 18.82
CA ILE A 14 15.42 9.04 19.68
C ILE A 14 16.65 9.68 19.01
N GLU A 15 17.54 8.88 18.41
CA GLU A 15 18.71 9.38 17.65
C GLU A 15 18.31 10.27 16.47
N LEU A 16 17.16 9.98 15.84
CA LEU A 16 16.57 10.78 14.76
C LEU A 16 15.80 12.02 15.26
N GLY A 17 15.80 12.29 16.56
CA GLY A 17 15.16 13.47 17.16
C GLY A 17 13.63 13.39 17.23
N LYS A 18 13.05 12.18 17.11
CA LYS A 18 11.60 11.98 17.22
C LYS A 18 11.13 12.14 18.66
N GLN A 19 9.93 12.72 18.84
CA GLN A 19 9.38 12.92 20.18
C GLN A 19 8.76 11.63 20.74
N ARG A 20 8.81 11.46 22.07
CA ARG A 20 8.27 10.27 22.75
C ARG A 20 6.80 10.00 22.38
N GLU A 21 5.98 11.04 22.33
CA GLU A 21 4.56 10.92 21.98
C GLU A 21 4.36 10.41 20.54
N GLU A 22 5.17 10.87 19.59
CA GLU A 22 5.16 10.39 18.20
C GLU A 22 5.52 8.91 18.11
N ILE A 23 6.60 8.50 18.78
CA ILE A 23 7.06 7.11 18.83
C ILE A 23 5.99 6.21 19.47
N THR A 24 5.38 6.64 20.58
CA THR A 24 4.32 5.90 21.26
C THR A 24 3.10 5.71 20.37
N ASN A 25 2.64 6.76 19.68
CA ASN A 25 1.47 6.68 18.81
C ASN A 25 1.72 5.74 17.62
N ASN A 26 2.90 5.78 17.01
CA ASN A 26 3.27 4.87 15.92
C ASN A 26 3.29 3.40 16.38
N LEU A 27 3.87 3.14 17.55
CA LEU A 27 3.96 1.78 18.10
C LEU A 27 2.59 1.22 18.49
N LEU A 28 1.71 2.05 19.07
CA LEU A 28 0.31 1.67 19.31
C LEU A 28 -0.43 1.36 18.00
N GLY A 29 -0.19 2.16 16.95
CA GLY A 29 -0.79 1.98 15.63
C GLY A 29 -0.44 0.65 14.94
N VAL A 30 0.73 0.08 15.24
CA VAL A 30 1.18 -1.22 14.71
C VAL A 30 0.91 -2.39 15.68
N GLY A 31 0.18 -2.15 16.77
CA GLY A 31 -0.33 -3.19 17.67
C GLY A 31 0.55 -3.52 18.89
N TRP A 32 1.56 -2.71 19.20
CA TRP A 32 2.27 -2.85 20.48
C TRP A 32 1.40 -2.41 21.66
N SER A 33 1.53 -3.10 22.79
CA SER A 33 0.84 -2.68 24.01
C SER A 33 1.53 -1.45 24.61
N LYS A 34 0.76 -0.59 25.27
CA LYS A 34 1.32 0.58 25.98
C LYS A 34 2.32 0.18 27.06
N GLU A 35 2.06 -0.95 27.71
CA GLU A 35 2.91 -1.54 28.74
C GLU A 35 4.29 -1.96 28.19
N ASP A 36 4.34 -2.57 27.01
CA ASP A 36 5.60 -2.95 26.35
C ASP A 36 6.39 -1.72 25.89
N ILE A 37 5.69 -0.71 25.34
CA ILE A 37 6.29 0.56 24.90
C ILE A 37 6.94 1.28 26.09
N ASP A 38 6.22 1.42 27.21
CA ASP A 38 6.72 2.11 28.40
C ASP A 38 7.89 1.35 29.05
N ALA A 39 7.85 0.02 29.05
CA ALA A 39 8.95 -0.82 29.52
C ALA A 39 10.21 -0.67 28.64
N SER A 40 10.04 -0.56 27.33
CA SER A 40 11.16 -0.34 26.41
C SER A 40 11.74 1.06 26.50
N PHE A 41 10.92 2.13 26.65
CA PHE A 41 11.44 3.47 26.95
C PHE A 41 12.28 3.49 28.23
N SER A 42 11.81 2.82 29.29
CA SER A 42 12.55 2.76 30.55
C SER A 42 13.89 2.03 30.40
N ALA A 43 13.92 0.94 29.63
CA ALA A 43 15.16 0.20 29.34
C ALA A 43 16.16 1.01 28.51
N VAL A 44 15.68 1.80 27.54
CA VAL A 44 16.52 2.67 26.72
C VAL A 44 17.07 3.85 27.54
N GLU A 45 16.26 4.45 28.41
CA GLU A 45 16.69 5.54 29.30
C GLU A 45 17.73 5.05 30.35
N GLU A 46 17.61 3.81 30.84
CA GLU A 46 18.60 3.21 31.75
C GLU A 46 19.97 2.99 31.08
N GLU A 47 20.02 2.69 29.78
CA GLU A 47 21.29 2.59 29.03
C GLU A 47 21.95 3.96 28.80
N VAL A 48 21.16 5.03 28.61
CA VAL A 48 21.66 6.39 28.39
C VAL A 48 22.22 7.02 29.67
N LEU A 49 21.85 6.50 30.85
CA LEU A 49 22.26 7.02 32.16
C LEU A 49 23.54 6.38 32.73
N VAL A 50 24.24 5.50 32.00
CA VAL A 50 25.57 5.03 32.40
C VAL A 50 26.60 6.11 32.03
N PRO A 51 27.14 6.90 32.98
CA PRO A 51 27.99 8.02 32.64
C PRO A 51 29.37 7.52 32.21
N GLU A 52 29.82 7.97 31.04
CA GLU A 52 31.21 7.86 30.62
C GLU A 52 32.12 8.51 31.68
N VAL A 53 32.96 7.70 32.33
CA VAL A 53 34.04 8.18 33.19
C VAL A 53 35.17 8.69 32.28
N PRO A 54 35.68 9.93 32.46
CA PRO A 54 36.78 10.42 31.66
C PRO A 54 38.09 9.82 32.18
N THR A 55 38.81 9.09 31.34
CA THR A 55 40.18 8.68 31.63
C THR A 55 41.14 9.22 30.59
N GLU A 56 42.11 9.94 31.14
CA GLU A 56 43.35 10.43 30.56
C GLU A 56 44.11 9.39 29.72
N GLU A 57 44.89 9.91 28.77
CA GLU A 57 45.88 9.20 27.96
C GLU A 57 46.70 8.18 28.76
N VAL A 58 46.43 6.88 28.58
CA VAL A 58 47.45 5.84 28.70
C VAL A 58 47.23 4.79 27.62
N ALA A 59 48.21 4.67 26.73
CA ALA A 59 48.24 3.69 25.66
C ALA A 59 48.22 2.24 26.18
N PHE A 60 47.29 1.43 25.69
CA PHE A 60 47.43 -0.03 25.67
C PHE A 60 46.87 -0.58 24.34
N LYS A 61 47.74 -1.30 23.62
CA LYS A 61 47.46 -1.98 22.34
C LYS A 61 46.73 -3.30 22.62
N GLU A 62 45.50 -3.42 22.10
CA GLU A 62 44.74 -4.63 21.67
C GLU A 62 44.47 -5.78 22.68
N PRO A 63 43.30 -6.47 22.57
CA PRO A 63 42.81 -7.13 21.35
C PRO A 63 41.31 -6.91 21.05
N ILE A 64 41.00 -6.11 20.03
CA ILE A 64 39.65 -5.96 19.44
C ILE A 64 39.47 -6.89 18.21
N ASP A 65 40.58 -7.29 17.59
CA ASP A 65 40.57 -8.08 16.36
C ASP A 65 40.01 -9.49 16.55
N ASP A 66 40.19 -10.12 17.71
CA ASP A 66 39.77 -11.51 17.93
C ASP A 66 38.24 -11.64 18.06
N PHE A 67 37.59 -10.66 18.69
CA PHE A 67 36.13 -10.63 18.80
C PHE A 67 35.48 -10.27 17.46
N SER A 68 36.05 -9.30 16.72
CA SER A 68 35.56 -8.93 15.39
C SER A 68 35.71 -10.09 14.41
N ASN A 69 36.83 -10.82 14.44
CA ASN A 69 37.03 -11.99 13.60
C ASN A 69 36.09 -13.14 13.98
N SER A 70 35.84 -13.37 15.27
CA SER A 70 34.87 -14.37 15.74
C SER A 70 33.45 -14.03 15.28
N LEU A 71 33.03 -12.78 15.41
CA LEU A 71 31.71 -12.32 14.99
C LEU A 71 31.53 -12.42 13.48
N ASN A 72 32.54 -12.02 12.71
CA ASN A 72 32.50 -12.14 11.25
C ASN A 72 32.42 -13.60 10.80
N ASN A 73 33.07 -14.52 11.50
CA ASN A 73 32.98 -15.95 11.20
C ASN A 73 31.58 -16.52 11.49
N GLU A 74 30.95 -16.12 12.59
CA GLU A 74 29.57 -16.51 12.90
C GLU A 74 28.57 -15.92 11.88
N ILE A 75 28.72 -14.64 11.50
CA ILE A 75 27.88 -14.00 10.49
C ILE A 75 27.99 -14.75 9.14
N ASN A 76 29.21 -15.09 8.71
CA ASN A 76 29.43 -15.82 7.47
C ASN A 76 28.81 -17.24 7.52
N SER A 77 28.88 -17.91 8.67
CA SER A 77 28.25 -19.23 8.86
C SER A 77 26.73 -19.15 8.76
N ILE A 78 26.11 -18.14 9.38
CA ILE A 78 24.66 -17.94 9.35
C ILE A 78 24.19 -17.59 7.93
N GLN A 79 24.94 -16.75 7.21
CA GLN A 79 24.64 -16.42 5.82
C GLN A 79 24.70 -17.65 4.91
N GLN A 80 25.67 -18.54 5.13
CA GLN A 80 25.78 -19.78 4.37
C GLN A 80 24.60 -20.74 4.65
N GLU A 81 24.19 -20.87 5.91
CA GLU A 81 23.05 -21.71 6.29
C GLU A 81 21.73 -21.17 5.71
N SER A 82 21.54 -19.85 5.73
CA SER A 82 20.38 -19.19 5.09
C SER A 82 20.32 -19.44 3.58
N ASN A 83 21.48 -19.35 2.89
CA ASN A 83 21.55 -19.63 1.46
C ASN A 83 21.21 -21.08 1.12
N ASN A 84 21.68 -22.04 1.93
CA ASN A 84 21.34 -23.45 1.75
C ASN A 84 19.83 -23.68 1.94
N LEU A 85 19.23 -23.08 2.97
CA LEU A 85 17.79 -23.22 3.24
C LEU A 85 16.93 -22.63 2.11
N ASN A 86 17.37 -21.53 1.51
CA ASN A 86 16.70 -20.92 0.35
C ASN A 86 16.76 -21.82 -0.89
N GLU A 87 17.88 -22.49 -1.14
CA GLU A 87 18.00 -23.46 -2.23
C GLU A 87 17.15 -24.71 -1.99
N ASP A 88 17.09 -25.21 -0.75
CA ASP A 88 16.19 -26.32 -0.38
C ASP A 88 14.72 -25.94 -0.60
N LEU A 89 14.32 -24.74 -0.20
CA LEU A 89 12.96 -24.23 -0.40
C LEU A 89 12.61 -24.11 -1.90
N LYS A 90 13.59 -23.71 -2.72
CA LYS A 90 13.44 -23.60 -4.18
C LYS A 90 13.28 -24.99 -4.82
N GLN A 91 14.03 -25.98 -4.37
CA GLN A 91 13.89 -27.36 -4.83
C GLN A 91 12.54 -27.97 -4.40
N GLU A 92 12.08 -27.70 -3.18
CA GLU A 92 10.78 -28.17 -2.70
C GLU A 92 9.62 -27.52 -3.48
N LYS A 93 9.66 -26.20 -3.72
CA LYS A 93 8.68 -25.50 -4.56
C LYS A 93 8.64 -26.06 -5.99
N SER A 94 9.79 -26.35 -6.59
CA SER A 94 9.88 -27.00 -7.90
C SER A 94 9.25 -28.40 -7.90
N SER A 95 9.51 -29.18 -6.85
CA SER A 95 8.94 -30.52 -6.65
C SER A 95 7.42 -30.48 -6.50
N ILE A 96 6.87 -29.49 -5.76
CA ILE A 96 5.43 -29.27 -5.60
C ILE A 96 4.79 -28.88 -6.95
N ASN A 97 5.42 -28.00 -7.72
CA ASN A 97 4.92 -27.61 -9.03
C ASN A 97 4.92 -28.78 -10.04
N MET A 98 5.90 -29.67 -9.97
CA MET A 98 5.89 -30.91 -10.77
C MET A 98 4.78 -31.88 -10.33
N ARG A 99 4.47 -31.97 -9.03
CA ARG A 99 3.34 -32.79 -8.53
C ARG A 99 1.99 -32.23 -9.00
N ARG A 100 1.77 -30.92 -8.89
CA ARG A 100 0.55 -30.27 -9.42
C ARG A 100 0.39 -30.46 -10.93
N LYS A 101 1.47 -30.34 -11.71
CA LYS A 101 1.43 -30.60 -13.16
C LYS A 101 1.05 -32.06 -13.47
N LYS A 102 1.45 -33.02 -12.63
CA LYS A 102 1.03 -34.42 -12.80
C LYS A 102 -0.44 -34.63 -12.44
N GLU A 103 -0.95 -33.99 -11.37
CA GLU A 103 -2.37 -34.06 -11.00
C GLU A 103 -3.28 -33.49 -12.10
N VAL A 104 -2.91 -32.36 -12.72
CA VAL A 104 -3.66 -31.76 -13.83
C VAL A 104 -3.66 -32.64 -15.08
N VAL A 105 -2.54 -33.31 -15.39
CA VAL A 105 -2.44 -34.24 -16.53
C VAL A 105 -3.21 -35.55 -16.28
N GLU A 106 -3.33 -35.99 -15.03
CA GLU A 106 -4.14 -37.15 -14.66
C GLU A 106 -5.65 -36.84 -14.73
N GLU A 107 -6.08 -35.63 -14.36
CA GLU A 107 -7.46 -35.16 -14.53
C GLU A 107 -7.86 -35.00 -16.01
N GLU A 108 -6.95 -34.53 -16.88
CA GLU A 108 -7.21 -34.43 -18.33
C GLU A 108 -7.32 -35.81 -19.02
N ARG A 109 -6.59 -36.83 -18.55
CA ARG A 109 -6.75 -38.21 -19.08
C ARG A 109 -8.07 -38.86 -18.72
N ILE A 110 -8.69 -38.49 -17.60
CA ILE A 110 -9.99 -39.02 -17.19
C ILE A 110 -11.13 -38.46 -18.08
N ILE A 111 -10.90 -37.34 -18.76
CA ILE A 111 -11.90 -36.70 -19.64
C ILE A 111 -11.92 -37.34 -21.04
N ASP A 112 -10.79 -37.84 -21.55
CA ASP A 112 -10.67 -38.40 -22.91
C ASP A 112 -11.25 -39.82 -23.05
N ASP A 113 -11.40 -40.58 -21.96
CA ASP A 113 -11.96 -41.95 -21.97
C ASP A 113 -13.51 -42.00 -21.85
N SER A 114 -14.22 -40.86 -21.93
CA SER A 114 -15.69 -40.83 -21.77
C SER A 114 -16.52 -40.60 -23.05
N GLU A 115 -15.89 -40.56 -24.23
CA GLU A 115 -16.60 -40.56 -25.53
C GLU A 115 -17.14 -41.93 -25.94
N GLU A 116 -17.88 -42.61 -25.06
CA GLU A 116 -18.79 -43.69 -25.47
C GLU A 116 -19.92 -43.87 -24.43
N ASN A 117 -20.96 -43.02 -24.48
CA ASN A 117 -22.38 -43.34 -24.23
C ASN A 117 -23.22 -42.06 -24.01
N ASN A 118 -23.47 -41.36 -25.11
CA ASN A 118 -24.38 -40.22 -25.12
C ASN A 118 -25.84 -40.69 -25.24
N SER A 119 -26.55 -40.87 -24.11
CA SER A 119 -28.02 -41.06 -24.14
C SER A 119 -28.81 -40.84 -22.82
N LYS A 120 -28.20 -40.57 -21.64
CA LYS A 120 -28.98 -40.61 -20.37
C LYS A 120 -28.74 -39.52 -19.31
N LYS A 121 -28.24 -38.32 -19.62
CA LYS A 121 -27.96 -37.30 -18.58
C LYS A 121 -28.56 -35.89 -18.78
N ILE A 122 -29.66 -35.73 -19.51
CA ILE A 122 -30.32 -34.41 -19.66
C ILE A 122 -31.56 -34.25 -18.74
N ILE A 123 -32.00 -35.30 -18.03
CA ILE A 123 -33.28 -35.25 -17.29
C ILE A 123 -33.12 -34.75 -15.84
N THR A 124 -31.91 -34.76 -15.27
CA THR A 124 -31.70 -34.42 -13.85
C THR A 124 -31.56 -32.92 -13.50
N PRO A 125 -30.99 -32.01 -14.33
CA PRO A 125 -30.82 -30.62 -13.92
C PRO A 125 -32.09 -29.77 -14.11
N ILE A 126 -33.04 -30.19 -14.96
CA ILE A 126 -34.27 -29.44 -15.24
C ILE A 126 -35.25 -29.50 -14.05
N ILE A 127 -35.28 -30.61 -13.33
CA ILE A 127 -36.18 -30.79 -12.18
C ILE A 127 -35.74 -29.94 -10.98
N ILE A 128 -34.43 -29.75 -10.79
CA ILE A 128 -33.88 -28.95 -9.68
C ILE A 128 -34.14 -27.45 -9.89
N VAL A 129 -34.01 -26.95 -11.12
CA VAL A 129 -34.29 -25.54 -11.46
C VAL A 129 -35.78 -25.20 -11.28
N VAL A 130 -36.70 -26.12 -11.63
CA VAL A 130 -38.14 -25.92 -11.43
C VAL A 130 -38.53 -25.91 -9.95
N ILE A 131 -37.88 -26.73 -9.12
CA ILE A 131 -38.12 -26.77 -7.67
C ILE A 131 -37.59 -25.48 -7.00
N VAL A 132 -36.42 -24.99 -7.40
CA VAL A 132 -35.84 -23.74 -6.84
C VAL A 132 -36.70 -22.52 -7.20
N LEU A 133 -37.25 -22.45 -8.42
CA LEU A 133 -38.14 -21.36 -8.84
C LEU A 133 -39.52 -21.40 -8.14
N LEU A 134 -40.03 -22.59 -7.80
CA LEU A 134 -41.26 -22.73 -7.02
C LEU A 134 -41.08 -22.34 -5.54
N VAL A 135 -39.91 -22.60 -4.95
CA VAL A 135 -39.61 -22.20 -3.56
C VAL A 135 -39.38 -20.69 -3.45
N PHE A 136 -38.79 -20.04 -4.46
CA PHE A 136 -38.65 -18.58 -4.52
C PHE A 136 -39.99 -17.83 -4.69
N SER A 137 -40.97 -18.45 -5.33
CA SER A 137 -42.30 -17.86 -5.52
C SER A 137 -43.13 -17.81 -4.21
N ILE A 138 -42.85 -18.71 -3.26
CA ILE A 138 -43.55 -18.78 -1.97
C ILE A 138 -42.92 -17.82 -0.94
N ALA A 139 -41.62 -17.55 -1.05
CA ALA A 139 -40.92 -16.59 -0.18
C ALA A 139 -41.24 -15.11 -0.49
N PHE A 140 -41.67 -14.79 -1.72
CA PHE A 140 -41.98 -13.41 -2.11
C PHE A 140 -43.36 -12.91 -1.62
N ALA A 141 -44.19 -13.78 -1.04
CA ALA A 141 -45.52 -13.43 -0.54
C ALA A 141 -45.56 -13.00 0.95
N PHE A 142 -44.40 -12.85 1.63
CA PHE A 142 -44.34 -12.47 3.05
C PHE A 142 -43.61 -11.15 3.36
N ILE A 143 -43.32 -10.31 2.35
CA ILE A 143 -42.82 -8.94 2.55
C ILE A 143 -43.80 -7.94 1.92
N GLN A 144 -45.05 -7.91 2.40
CA GLN A 144 -45.96 -6.77 2.26
C GLN A 144 -46.92 -6.67 3.46
N LYS A 145 -46.38 -6.74 4.68
CA LYS A 145 -47.21 -6.48 5.87
C LYS A 145 -46.44 -5.88 7.03
N ILE A 146 -45.76 -4.75 6.79
CA ILE A 146 -45.46 -3.77 7.85
C ILE A 146 -45.70 -2.39 7.24
N GLY A 147 -46.73 -1.71 7.73
CA GLY A 147 -47.17 -0.40 7.28
C GLY A 147 -46.24 0.74 7.71
N PRO A 148 -46.55 1.99 7.32
CA PRO A 148 -45.65 3.12 7.45
C PRO A 148 -45.44 3.48 8.92
N PHE A 149 -44.17 3.67 9.28
CA PHE A 149 -43.74 4.11 10.59
C PHE A 149 -44.06 5.61 10.72
N SER A 150 -45.01 5.94 11.58
CA SER A 150 -45.36 7.31 11.94
C SER A 150 -44.22 7.98 12.69
N SER A 151 -43.92 9.21 12.29
CA SER A 151 -43.06 10.17 12.98
C SER A 151 -43.58 10.44 14.40
N LEU A 152 -42.74 10.21 15.40
CA LEU A 152 -42.90 10.80 16.73
C LEU A 152 -41.95 12.00 16.83
N GLU A 153 -42.51 13.19 16.87
CA GLU A 153 -41.83 14.40 17.32
C GLU A 153 -41.67 14.31 18.85
N ALA A 154 -40.45 14.54 19.32
CA ALA A 154 -40.15 14.78 20.72
C ALA A 154 -39.83 16.26 20.89
N GLU A 155 -40.65 16.96 21.66
CA GLU A 155 -40.39 18.31 22.15
C GLU A 155 -39.18 18.28 23.11
N PRO A 156 -38.25 19.26 23.04
CA PRO A 156 -37.35 19.51 24.15
C PRO A 156 -37.97 20.46 25.17
N GLU A 157 -37.96 20.02 26.43
CA GLU A 157 -38.30 20.79 27.63
C GLU A 157 -37.43 22.04 27.80
N ILE A 158 -38.08 23.12 28.21
CA ILE A 158 -37.48 24.41 28.60
C ILE A 158 -36.86 24.25 30.00
N VAL A 159 -35.53 24.29 30.09
CA VAL A 159 -34.81 24.44 31.36
C VAL A 159 -34.55 25.92 31.59
N GLN A 160 -35.00 26.43 32.74
CA GLN A 160 -34.79 27.82 33.16
C GLN A 160 -33.35 28.02 33.63
N GLU A 161 -32.66 28.97 33.00
CA GLU A 161 -31.31 29.39 33.33
C GLU A 161 -31.39 30.45 34.44
N SER A 162 -30.73 30.19 35.57
CA SER A 162 -30.57 31.18 36.65
C SER A 162 -29.34 32.03 36.37
N GLU A 163 -29.53 33.34 36.22
CA GLU A 163 -28.44 34.32 36.04
C GLU A 163 -27.45 34.28 37.21
N ASN A 164 -26.23 33.82 36.93
CA ASN A 164 -25.06 34.14 37.75
C ASN A 164 -24.24 35.19 37.00
N VAL A 165 -24.11 36.35 37.62
CA VAL A 165 -23.33 37.49 37.14
C VAL A 165 -21.85 37.11 37.15
N ILE A 166 -21.28 36.87 35.97
CA ILE A 166 -19.84 36.67 35.76
C ILE A 166 -19.19 38.06 35.59
N PRO A 167 -18.13 38.40 36.35
CA PRO A 167 -17.39 39.65 36.17
C PRO A 167 -16.68 39.67 34.81
N PRO A 168 -16.38 40.85 34.24
CA PRO A 168 -15.92 40.97 32.86
C PRO A 168 -14.58 40.26 32.69
N GLU A 169 -14.60 39.19 31.91
CA GLU A 169 -13.41 38.48 31.45
C GLU A 169 -12.68 39.38 30.45
N GLU A 170 -11.37 39.54 30.62
CA GLU A 170 -10.55 40.34 29.71
C GLU A 170 -10.66 39.74 28.30
N GLU A 171 -10.98 40.61 27.34
CA GLU A 171 -11.19 40.24 25.94
C GLU A 171 -9.85 39.81 25.33
N ILE A 172 -9.56 38.51 25.37
CA ILE A 172 -8.47 37.90 24.61
C ILE A 172 -8.86 37.99 23.14
N ILE A 173 -8.33 38.97 22.42
CA ILE A 173 -8.47 39.06 20.97
C ILE A 173 -7.71 37.84 20.39
N PRO A 174 -8.39 36.82 19.83
CA PRO A 174 -7.67 35.70 19.24
C PRO A 174 -6.83 36.23 18.08
N GLU A 175 -5.53 35.86 18.05
CA GLU A 175 -4.69 36.11 16.88
C GLU A 175 -5.40 35.55 15.64
N PRO A 176 -5.37 36.27 14.50
CA PRO A 176 -6.02 35.78 13.30
C PRO A 176 -5.40 34.45 12.88
N GLU A 177 -6.23 33.40 12.84
CA GLU A 177 -5.83 32.11 12.30
C GLU A 177 -5.36 32.29 10.85
N VAL A 178 -4.06 32.09 10.62
CA VAL A 178 -3.48 32.11 9.28
C VAL A 178 -3.89 30.81 8.60
N ILE A 179 -4.93 30.88 7.77
CA ILE A 179 -5.34 29.73 6.94
C ILE A 179 -4.30 29.59 5.82
N ILE A 180 -3.30 28.73 6.02
CA ILE A 180 -2.36 28.36 4.97
C ILE A 180 -3.10 27.41 4.02
N THR A 181 -3.59 27.95 2.91
CA THR A 181 -4.17 27.13 1.85
C THR A 181 -3.05 26.57 0.99
N TRP A 182 -2.79 25.26 1.13
CA TRP A 182 -1.86 24.52 0.28
C TRP A 182 -2.25 24.67 -1.20
N ASN A 183 -1.26 24.91 -2.07
CA ASN A 183 -1.47 25.02 -3.52
C ASN A 183 -0.72 23.93 -4.28
N CYS A 184 -1.30 23.46 -5.39
CA CYS A 184 -0.59 22.54 -6.28
C CYS A 184 0.71 23.18 -6.81
N GLY A 185 1.79 22.38 -6.87
CA GLY A 185 3.14 22.83 -7.14
C GLY A 185 3.99 22.99 -5.88
N GLU A 186 3.38 23.08 -4.71
CA GLU A 186 4.07 22.92 -3.43
C GLU A 186 4.30 21.43 -3.12
N GLU A 187 5.28 21.13 -2.28
CA GLU A 187 5.47 19.77 -1.80
C GLU A 187 4.33 19.38 -0.85
N LEU A 188 3.85 18.15 -0.96
CA LEU A 188 3.02 17.53 0.06
C LEU A 188 3.92 16.88 1.10
N ILE A 189 3.74 17.25 2.37
CA ILE A 189 4.30 16.49 3.48
C ILE A 189 3.23 15.52 3.97
N ASP A 190 3.51 14.22 3.88
CA ASP A 190 2.63 13.19 4.41
C ASP A 190 2.79 13.12 5.93
N GLU A 191 1.79 13.58 6.68
CA GLU A 191 1.84 13.65 8.14
C GLU A 191 1.98 12.27 8.82
N ARG A 192 1.70 11.18 8.09
CA ARG A 192 1.75 9.82 8.62
C ARG A 192 3.18 9.30 8.79
N ASP A 193 4.11 9.77 7.95
CA ASP A 193 5.51 9.31 7.97
C ASP A 193 6.56 10.43 7.81
N GLY A 194 6.12 11.68 7.57
CA GLY A 194 6.95 12.85 7.37
C GLY A 194 7.62 12.92 5.99
N LYS A 195 7.29 12.05 5.04
CA LYS A 195 7.88 12.07 3.69
C LYS A 195 7.32 13.21 2.85
N SER A 196 8.20 13.83 2.08
CA SER A 196 7.84 14.91 1.16
C SER A 196 7.68 14.39 -0.28
N TYR A 197 6.58 14.76 -0.91
CA TYR A 197 6.22 14.41 -2.28
C TYR A 197 6.00 15.69 -3.09
N PRO A 198 6.90 16.01 -4.05
CA PRO A 198 6.68 17.14 -4.94
C PRO A 198 5.44 16.93 -5.81
N THR A 199 4.78 18.03 -6.17
CA THR A 199 3.53 17.98 -6.93
C THR A 199 3.60 18.86 -8.17
N VAL A 200 2.78 18.56 -9.18
CA VAL A 200 2.67 19.34 -10.41
C VAL A 200 1.24 19.44 -10.89
N LEU A 201 0.86 20.64 -11.36
CA LEU A 201 -0.44 20.88 -11.97
C LEU A 201 -0.39 20.55 -13.48
N ILE A 202 -1.24 19.64 -13.93
CA ILE A 202 -1.40 19.27 -15.34
C ILE A 202 -2.88 19.38 -15.70
N GLY A 203 -3.22 20.35 -16.55
CA GLY A 203 -4.61 20.76 -16.73
C GLY A 203 -5.18 21.20 -15.39
N ASP A 204 -6.25 20.53 -14.95
CA ASP A 204 -6.92 20.79 -13.66
C ASP A 204 -6.56 19.75 -12.59
N GLN A 205 -5.55 18.91 -12.84
CA GLN A 205 -5.17 17.79 -11.99
C GLN A 205 -3.84 18.04 -11.30
N CYS A 206 -3.79 17.89 -9.97
CA CYS A 206 -2.55 17.94 -9.23
C CYS A 206 -1.99 16.54 -9.00
N TRP A 207 -0.81 16.26 -9.56
CA TRP A 207 -0.17 14.95 -9.51
C TRP A 207 1.06 14.97 -8.60
N MET A 208 1.26 13.91 -7.82
CA MET A 208 2.58 13.63 -7.26
C MET A 208 3.58 13.31 -8.39
N THR A 209 4.82 13.81 -8.28
CA THR A 209 5.90 13.51 -9.24
C THR A 209 6.85 12.42 -8.74
N LYS A 210 6.64 11.92 -7.52
CA LYS A 210 7.25 10.71 -6.97
C LYS A 210 6.18 9.65 -6.71
N ASN A 211 6.58 8.39 -6.79
CA ASN A 211 5.73 7.29 -6.33
C ASN A 211 5.63 7.33 -4.80
N LEU A 212 4.48 6.92 -4.28
CA LEU A 212 4.24 6.83 -2.85
C LEU A 212 5.22 5.85 -2.20
N ASN A 213 5.77 6.23 -1.05
CA ASN A 213 6.70 5.43 -0.25
C ASN A 213 6.19 5.31 1.19
N TYR A 214 4.88 5.15 1.38
CA TYR A 214 4.24 4.96 2.67
C TYR A 214 4.07 3.46 2.98
N ILE A 215 4.73 2.96 4.02
CA ILE A 215 4.69 1.54 4.40
C ILE A 215 3.33 1.23 5.04
N THR A 216 2.54 0.38 4.38
CA THR A 216 1.23 -0.08 4.89
C THR A 216 0.82 -1.35 4.16
N GLY A 217 -0.03 -2.18 4.80
CA GLY A 217 -0.59 -3.38 4.19
C GLY A 217 0.46 -4.28 3.51
N ASN A 218 0.14 -4.73 2.31
CA ASN A 218 1.04 -5.52 1.46
C ASN A 218 1.80 -4.60 0.49
N SER A 219 2.80 -3.93 1.04
CA SER A 219 3.75 -3.09 0.31
C SER A 219 5.18 -3.65 0.43
N SER A 220 5.96 -3.64 -0.64
CA SER A 220 7.37 -4.04 -0.60
C SER A 220 8.26 -3.13 -1.43
N CYS A 221 9.53 -3.02 -1.04
CA CYS A 221 10.53 -2.45 -1.92
C CYS A 221 10.80 -3.39 -3.08
N TYR A 222 11.28 -2.86 -4.21
CA TYR A 222 11.79 -3.71 -5.27
C TYR A 222 13.00 -4.50 -4.76
N ASP A 223 13.05 -5.81 -5.05
CA ASP A 223 14.06 -6.76 -4.53
C ASP A 223 14.17 -6.79 -2.99
N ASP A 224 13.12 -6.36 -2.28
CA ASP A 224 13.10 -6.23 -0.81
C ASP A 224 14.25 -5.37 -0.24
N ASP A 225 14.75 -4.45 -1.06
CA ASP A 225 15.88 -3.56 -0.72
C ASP A 225 15.39 -2.13 -0.48
N VAL A 226 15.66 -1.62 0.73
CA VAL A 226 15.23 -0.29 1.20
C VAL A 226 15.77 0.84 0.33
N GLU A 227 16.95 0.69 -0.28
CA GLU A 227 17.49 1.71 -1.19
C GLU A 227 16.58 1.89 -2.41
N ASN A 228 16.00 0.81 -2.93
CA ASN A 228 15.04 0.88 -4.02
C ASN A 228 13.73 1.56 -3.60
N CYS A 229 13.32 1.48 -2.34
CA CYS A 229 12.16 2.24 -1.86
C CYS A 229 12.40 3.74 -1.87
N GLU A 230 13.59 4.18 -1.42
CA GLU A 230 13.95 5.60 -1.40
C GLU A 230 14.08 6.18 -2.81
N GLU A 231 14.59 5.41 -3.76
CA GLU A 231 14.72 5.85 -5.15
C GLU A 231 13.41 5.73 -5.95
N HIS A 232 12.62 4.68 -5.72
CA HIS A 232 11.54 4.28 -6.63
C HIS A 232 10.14 4.23 -6.03
N GLY A 233 10.02 4.46 -4.72
CA GLY A 233 8.81 4.23 -3.95
C GLY A 233 8.52 2.75 -3.72
N LEU A 234 7.40 2.48 -3.06
CA LEU A 234 6.95 1.12 -2.76
C LEU A 234 6.13 0.52 -3.91
N LEU A 235 6.10 -0.81 -3.94
CA LEU A 235 5.18 -1.61 -4.75
C LEU A 235 4.07 -2.15 -3.84
N TYR A 236 2.83 -1.83 -4.18
CA TYR A 236 1.63 -2.17 -3.41
C TYR A 236 0.82 -3.23 -4.14
N ASP A 237 0.19 -4.14 -3.42
CA ASP A 237 -0.99 -4.83 -3.97
C ASP A 237 -2.18 -3.86 -4.09
N TRP A 238 -3.18 -4.20 -4.89
CA TRP A 238 -4.25 -3.26 -5.20
C TRP A 238 -5.09 -2.89 -3.97
N ASN A 239 -5.39 -3.87 -3.11
CA ASN A 239 -6.17 -3.64 -1.88
C ASN A 239 -5.45 -2.66 -0.94
N THR A 240 -4.13 -2.72 -0.89
CA THR A 240 -3.33 -1.73 -0.16
C THR A 240 -3.33 -0.38 -0.88
N ALA A 241 -3.15 -0.38 -2.21
CA ALA A 241 -3.06 0.82 -3.03
C ALA A 241 -4.28 1.75 -2.91
N ILE A 242 -5.50 1.20 -2.87
CA ILE A 242 -6.74 1.99 -2.80
C ILE A 242 -6.90 2.80 -1.51
N THR A 243 -6.12 2.48 -0.46
CA THR A 243 -6.16 3.18 0.83
C THR A 243 -4.81 3.82 1.20
N ALA A 244 -3.81 3.70 0.34
CA ALA A 244 -2.45 4.13 0.68
C ALA A 244 -2.25 5.65 0.61
N CYS A 245 -2.97 6.36 -0.27
CA CYS A 245 -2.81 7.80 -0.43
C CYS A 245 -3.18 8.59 0.85
N PRO A 246 -2.49 9.72 1.12
CA PRO A 246 -2.76 10.53 2.31
C PRO A 246 -4.11 11.24 2.22
N LEU A 247 -4.59 11.76 3.35
CA LEU A 247 -5.88 12.44 3.43
C LEU A 247 -5.95 13.61 2.43
N GLY A 248 -7.07 13.70 1.71
CA GLY A 248 -7.28 14.71 0.66
C GLY A 248 -6.56 14.42 -0.66
N TRP A 249 -5.82 13.31 -0.74
CA TRP A 249 -5.27 12.74 -1.97
C TRP A 249 -5.94 11.40 -2.26
N SER A 250 -5.88 10.95 -3.50
CA SER A 250 -6.54 9.70 -3.90
C SER A 250 -5.70 8.93 -4.90
N LEU A 251 -5.92 7.62 -4.96
CA LEU A 251 -5.44 6.80 -6.06
C LEU A 251 -6.21 7.24 -7.33
N PRO A 252 -5.54 7.52 -8.45
CA PRO A 252 -6.19 8.02 -9.65
C PRO A 252 -7.13 6.97 -10.24
N SER A 253 -8.26 7.43 -10.76
CA SER A 253 -9.20 6.63 -11.51
C SER A 253 -8.80 6.50 -12.98
N ASP A 254 -9.51 5.64 -13.71
CA ASP A 254 -9.44 5.53 -15.16
C ASP A 254 -9.81 6.85 -15.82
N ASN A 255 -10.81 7.56 -15.29
CA ASN A 255 -11.19 8.87 -15.81
C ASN A 255 -10.10 9.92 -15.58
N ASP A 256 -9.42 9.88 -14.43
CA ASP A 256 -8.31 10.79 -14.14
C ASP A 256 -7.16 10.59 -15.15
N PHE A 257 -6.79 9.34 -15.41
CA PHE A 257 -5.79 9.04 -16.43
C PHE A 257 -6.23 9.40 -17.85
N LYS A 258 -7.52 9.22 -18.19
CA LYS A 258 -8.04 9.66 -19.50
C LYS A 258 -7.94 11.17 -19.68
N MET A 259 -8.17 11.95 -18.63
CA MET A 259 -7.97 13.41 -18.66
C MET A 259 -6.51 13.75 -18.93
N LEU A 260 -5.58 13.09 -18.22
CA LEU A 260 -4.15 13.24 -18.47
C LEU A 260 -3.78 12.83 -19.90
N GLU A 261 -4.24 11.68 -20.39
CA GLU A 261 -3.96 11.19 -21.74
C GLU A 261 -4.45 12.16 -22.83
N ARG A 262 -5.63 12.76 -22.66
CA ARG A 262 -6.12 13.84 -23.53
C ARG A 262 -5.24 15.07 -23.48
N TYR A 263 -4.78 15.46 -22.29
CA TYR A 263 -3.85 16.57 -22.13
C TYR A 263 -2.53 16.30 -22.86
N LEU A 264 -2.06 15.05 -22.84
CA LEU A 264 -0.92 14.57 -23.62
C LEU A 264 -1.22 14.41 -25.13
N GLY A 265 -2.40 14.81 -25.58
CA GLY A 265 -2.79 14.81 -26.99
C GLY A 265 -3.07 13.42 -27.57
N MET A 266 -3.49 12.46 -26.74
CA MET A 266 -4.00 11.18 -27.23
C MET A 266 -5.34 11.39 -27.97
N GLU A 267 -5.47 10.78 -29.14
CA GLU A 267 -6.70 10.83 -29.96
C GLU A 267 -7.89 10.18 -29.25
N GLU A 268 -9.09 10.77 -29.33
CA GLU A 268 -10.29 10.27 -28.64
C GLU A 268 -10.62 8.83 -29.03
N GLU A 269 -10.39 8.42 -30.28
CA GLU A 269 -10.61 7.05 -30.73
C GLU A 269 -9.71 6.02 -30.04
N LYS A 270 -8.61 6.46 -29.42
CA LYS A 270 -7.66 5.62 -28.67
C LYS A 270 -7.91 5.66 -27.17
N ILE A 271 -8.59 6.67 -26.61
CA ILE A 271 -8.71 6.87 -25.16
C ILE A 271 -9.26 5.63 -24.41
N ASP A 272 -10.22 4.93 -25.00
CA ASP A 272 -10.82 3.73 -24.39
C ASP A 272 -10.18 2.41 -24.83
N VAL A 273 -9.22 2.44 -25.75
CA VAL A 273 -8.59 1.23 -26.30
C VAL A 273 -7.63 0.61 -25.29
N THR A 274 -7.84 -0.68 -24.97
CA THR A 274 -6.89 -1.46 -24.17
C THR A 274 -5.62 -1.73 -24.97
N GLY A 275 -4.46 -1.68 -24.32
CA GLY A 275 -3.16 -1.90 -24.94
C GLY A 275 -2.27 -0.65 -24.96
N TRP A 276 -1.15 -0.76 -25.69
CA TRP A 276 -0.22 0.34 -25.91
C TRP A 276 -0.81 1.37 -26.85
N ARG A 277 -0.87 2.62 -26.41
CA ARG A 277 -1.40 3.75 -27.16
C ARG A 277 -0.39 4.88 -27.22
N GLU A 278 -0.31 5.49 -28.38
CA GLU A 278 0.55 6.62 -28.64
C GLU A 278 -0.07 7.91 -28.12
N VAL A 279 0.76 8.74 -27.48
CA VAL A 279 0.46 10.12 -27.12
C VAL A 279 1.09 11.06 -28.15
N SER A 280 0.73 12.35 -28.12
CA SER A 280 1.32 13.32 -29.05
C SER A 280 2.84 13.37 -28.91
N PRO A 281 3.61 13.52 -30.01
CA PRO A 281 5.06 13.78 -29.93
C PRO A 281 5.42 15.03 -29.11
N ASN A 282 4.49 15.96 -28.94
CA ASN A 282 4.67 17.16 -28.13
C ASN A 282 4.44 16.92 -26.62
N ALA A 283 4.01 15.73 -26.21
CA ALA A 283 3.73 15.36 -24.82
C ALA A 283 5.00 15.21 -23.96
N GLN A 284 6.17 15.14 -24.59
CA GLN A 284 7.44 14.84 -23.93
C GLN A 284 7.73 15.77 -22.76
N GLY A 285 7.52 17.09 -22.91
CA GLY A 285 7.74 18.04 -21.82
C GLY A 285 6.82 17.81 -20.62
N THR A 286 5.55 17.46 -20.85
CA THR A 286 4.60 17.14 -19.77
C THR A 286 4.93 15.80 -19.09
N LEU A 287 5.38 14.80 -19.85
CA LEU A 287 5.83 13.52 -19.29
C LEU A 287 7.08 13.68 -18.43
N GLU A 288 7.99 14.58 -18.80
CA GLU A 288 9.15 14.94 -17.98
C GLU A 288 8.75 15.59 -16.65
N LEU A 289 7.72 16.45 -16.67
CA LEU A 289 7.16 17.04 -15.44
C LEU A 289 6.54 16.01 -14.51
N LEU A 290 5.89 14.97 -15.06
CA LEU A 290 5.36 13.88 -14.25
C LEU A 290 6.47 13.09 -13.56
N ASN A 291 7.68 13.04 -14.11
CA ASN A 291 8.80 12.28 -13.56
C ASN A 291 8.39 10.82 -13.25
N ILE A 292 7.94 10.10 -14.29
CA ILE A 292 7.49 8.72 -14.17
C ILE A 292 8.70 7.81 -13.86
N THR A 293 8.73 7.24 -12.66
CA THR A 293 9.82 6.34 -12.23
C THR A 293 9.56 4.93 -12.72
N LEU A 294 10.54 4.34 -13.43
CA LEU A 294 10.48 2.97 -13.95
C LEU A 294 10.79 1.94 -12.85
N SER A 295 9.94 1.87 -11.83
CA SER A 295 10.12 1.07 -10.61
C SER A 295 9.98 -0.45 -10.83
N GLY A 296 9.62 -0.90 -12.03
CA GLY A 296 9.34 -2.30 -12.32
C GLY A 296 8.03 -2.78 -11.70
N SER A 297 8.02 -4.03 -11.24
CA SER A 297 6.86 -4.67 -10.61
C SER A 297 7.26 -5.91 -9.82
N ARG A 298 6.38 -6.32 -8.91
CA ARG A 298 6.37 -7.65 -8.29
C ARG A 298 5.22 -8.46 -8.88
N ASP A 299 5.47 -9.67 -9.36
CA ASP A 299 4.40 -10.54 -9.85
C ASP A 299 3.69 -11.30 -8.72
N VAL A 300 2.63 -12.04 -9.07
CA VAL A 300 1.81 -12.81 -8.12
C VAL A 300 2.57 -13.93 -7.40
N SER A 301 3.75 -14.33 -7.91
CA SER A 301 4.63 -15.29 -7.25
C SER A 301 5.62 -14.64 -6.28
N GLY A 302 5.66 -13.31 -6.24
CA GLY A 302 6.61 -12.51 -5.48
C GLY A 302 7.89 -12.18 -6.25
N GLU A 303 8.00 -12.54 -7.53
CA GLU A 303 9.22 -12.26 -8.32
C GLU A 303 9.24 -10.80 -8.79
N PHE A 304 10.36 -10.11 -8.59
CA PHE A 304 10.57 -8.75 -9.04
C PHE A 304 11.12 -8.71 -10.47
N LYS A 305 10.51 -7.89 -11.33
CA LYS A 305 10.87 -7.79 -12.75
C LYS A 305 10.81 -6.35 -13.23
N TYR A 306 11.57 -6.08 -14.28
CA TYR A 306 11.42 -4.90 -15.15
C TYR A 306 11.77 -3.54 -14.51
N LYS A 307 12.52 -3.52 -13.41
CA LYS A 307 13.11 -2.27 -12.90
C LYS A 307 13.97 -1.61 -13.97
N GLY A 308 13.79 -0.31 -14.16
CA GLY A 308 14.44 0.49 -15.22
C GLY A 308 13.82 0.32 -16.60
N GLU A 309 12.86 -0.58 -16.79
CA GLU A 309 12.21 -0.82 -18.08
C GLU A 309 10.75 -0.35 -18.12
N TYR A 310 10.00 -0.58 -17.05
CA TYR A 310 8.58 -0.25 -16.97
C TYR A 310 8.25 0.49 -15.67
N ALA A 311 7.33 1.44 -15.76
CA ALA A 311 6.57 1.96 -14.62
C ALA A 311 5.16 1.39 -14.71
N ASN A 312 4.69 0.73 -13.65
CA ASN A 312 3.33 0.24 -13.56
C ASN A 312 2.64 0.97 -12.42
N LEU A 313 1.52 1.62 -12.70
CA LEU A 313 0.77 2.45 -11.77
C LEU A 313 -0.63 1.87 -11.57
N TRP A 314 -1.02 1.70 -10.31
CA TRP A 314 -2.38 1.32 -9.95
C TRP A 314 -3.38 2.45 -10.17
N LEU A 315 -4.59 2.07 -10.58
CA LEU A 315 -5.76 2.94 -10.61
C LEU A 315 -6.85 2.39 -9.66
N SER A 316 -7.79 3.25 -9.26
CA SER A 316 -8.88 2.89 -8.33
C SER A 316 -9.99 2.03 -8.92
N ASP A 317 -10.01 1.84 -10.25
CA ASP A 317 -11.08 1.13 -10.95
C ASP A 317 -10.82 -0.37 -11.02
N SER A 318 -11.91 -1.14 -11.04
CA SER A 318 -11.89 -2.58 -11.29
C SER A 318 -12.92 -2.95 -12.37
N VAL A 319 -12.64 -4.04 -13.06
CA VAL A 319 -13.54 -4.67 -14.03
C VAL A 319 -13.57 -6.16 -13.69
N ASP A 320 -14.72 -6.62 -13.23
CA ASP A 320 -14.89 -7.95 -12.64
C ASP A 320 -13.88 -8.16 -11.49
N ASP A 321 -13.07 -9.22 -11.55
CA ASP A 321 -12.04 -9.57 -10.55
C ASP A 321 -10.64 -9.05 -10.94
N LEU A 322 -10.55 -8.15 -11.92
CA LEU A 322 -9.30 -7.53 -12.37
C LEU A 322 -9.29 -6.03 -12.09
N TYR A 323 -8.10 -5.48 -11.92
CA TYR A 323 -7.91 -4.11 -11.44
C TYR A 323 -7.14 -3.29 -12.46
N SER A 324 -7.58 -2.05 -12.66
CA SER A 324 -7.03 -1.16 -13.69
C SER A 324 -5.63 -0.71 -13.35
N ALA A 325 -4.77 -0.70 -14.38
CA ALA A 325 -3.42 -0.20 -14.30
C ALA A 325 -3.07 0.61 -15.55
N ARG A 326 -2.08 1.49 -15.41
CA ARG A 326 -1.39 2.13 -16.53
C ARG A 326 0.09 1.78 -16.48
N SER A 327 0.66 1.50 -17.66
CA SER A 327 2.09 1.22 -17.76
C SER A 327 2.79 2.15 -18.74
N PHE A 328 3.99 2.58 -18.37
CA PHE A 328 4.92 3.33 -19.19
C PHE A 328 6.15 2.45 -19.43
N ARG A 329 6.89 2.71 -20.51
CA ARG A 329 8.10 1.95 -20.85
C ARG A 329 9.24 2.86 -21.23
N ALA A 330 10.48 2.45 -20.95
CA ALA A 330 11.67 3.29 -21.14
C ALA A 330 11.90 3.75 -22.60
N LYS A 331 11.42 2.97 -23.58
CA LYS A 331 11.79 3.14 -24.99
C LYS A 331 10.97 4.17 -25.76
N ASP A 332 9.80 4.57 -25.25
CA ASP A 332 8.92 5.54 -25.89
C ASP A 332 7.92 6.12 -24.90
N SER A 333 7.18 7.13 -25.36
CA SER A 333 6.19 7.86 -24.57
C SER A 333 4.81 7.18 -24.53
N ASN A 334 4.69 5.95 -25.02
CA ASN A 334 3.38 5.29 -25.13
C ASN A 334 2.87 4.86 -23.75
N ILE A 335 1.55 4.89 -23.61
CA ILE A 335 0.86 4.53 -22.37
C ILE A 335 0.05 3.27 -22.62
N TYR A 336 0.32 2.22 -21.84
CA TYR A 336 -0.49 1.01 -21.82
C TYR A 336 -1.70 1.18 -20.91
N LYS A 337 -2.88 0.76 -21.37
CA LYS A 337 -4.09 0.59 -20.55
C LYS A 337 -4.42 -0.89 -20.45
N GLY A 338 -4.70 -1.39 -19.25
CA GLY A 338 -5.20 -2.75 -19.05
C GLY A 338 -5.65 -3.04 -17.63
N ASN A 339 -6.10 -4.27 -17.41
CA ASN A 339 -6.48 -4.77 -16.10
C ASN A 339 -5.63 -6.01 -15.77
N VAL A 340 -5.24 -6.16 -14.51
CA VAL A 340 -4.40 -7.25 -14.01
C VAL A 340 -4.92 -7.78 -12.67
N SER A 341 -4.36 -8.89 -12.17
CA SER A 341 -4.67 -9.38 -10.83
C SER A 341 -4.27 -8.36 -9.77
N GLY A 342 -5.06 -8.21 -8.71
CA GLY A 342 -4.78 -7.28 -7.62
C GLY A 342 -3.59 -7.67 -6.75
N GLU A 343 -3.05 -8.89 -6.94
CA GLU A 343 -1.90 -9.42 -6.19
C GLU A 343 -0.54 -8.92 -6.73
N TYR A 344 -0.50 -8.32 -7.92
CA TYR A 344 0.72 -7.69 -8.43
C TYR A 344 1.15 -6.56 -7.50
N GLY A 345 2.46 -6.35 -7.35
CA GLY A 345 3.02 -5.17 -6.71
C GLY A 345 3.31 -4.10 -7.75
N TYR A 346 2.48 -3.06 -7.84
CA TYR A 346 2.68 -1.87 -8.68
C TYR A 346 2.77 -0.61 -7.83
N SER A 347 3.37 0.44 -8.39
CA SER A 347 3.53 1.71 -7.68
C SER A 347 2.21 2.48 -7.59
N VAL A 348 2.12 3.31 -6.56
CA VAL A 348 1.02 4.25 -6.35
C VAL A 348 1.50 5.67 -6.62
N ARG A 349 0.69 6.45 -7.31
CA ARG A 349 0.95 7.87 -7.54
C ARG A 349 -0.34 8.65 -7.35
N CYS A 350 -0.42 9.39 -6.25
CA CYS A 350 -1.66 10.01 -5.84
C CYS A 350 -1.95 11.29 -6.62
N ILE A 351 -3.24 11.60 -6.73
CA ILE A 351 -3.80 12.80 -7.38
C ILE A 351 -4.68 13.57 -6.40
N LYS A 352 -4.81 14.88 -6.63
CA LYS A 352 -5.75 15.79 -5.98
C LYS A 352 -6.33 16.79 -6.99
N TYR A 353 -7.51 17.33 -6.71
CA TYR A 353 -8.20 18.37 -7.48
C TYR A 353 -8.26 19.69 -6.71
#